data_AF-A0A3S2UFW2-F1
#
_entry.id   AF-A0A3S2UFW2-F1
#
_cell.length_a   1.000
_cell.length_b   1.000
_cell.length_c   1.000
_cell.angle_alpha   90.00
_cell.angle_beta   90.00
_cell.angle_gamma   90.00
#
_symmetry.space_group_name_H-M   'P 1'
#
loop_
_entity.id
_entity.type
_entity.pdbx_description
1 polymer ?
#
loop_
_entity_poly.entity_id
_entity_poly.type
_entity_poly.pdbx_seq_one_letter_code
_entity_poly.pdbx_strand_id
1 'polypeptide(L)'
;MSSTRDLIAALKAELKLAGITYAELAQHLDLAESSVKRMFATEGDLPLSRIDEVLRVLKMDFADLARRVADAQPLRRELSEEQEQAVVKNPKLLLMAICCLSQWPFEQVITTYDFDEAEAIGHLAHLDRLGFIELRPLNRYRLLVAKTFRWRPGGPVMRFFREHAVDDYFDCDFDGEGERLMVVHGQIGHNLITAFNERLERVTQDFAQQHLADQRLPPDQRRPYTLVIAVRSWLFGPFAALRRDAAAPARAEPAVPHEPPSPLPR
;
A
#
# COMPACT_ATOMS: atom_id res chain seq x y z
N MET A 1 15.33 2.58 9.93
CA MET A 1 16.17 3.05 11.05
C MET A 1 15.92 4.54 11.23
N SER A 2 15.40 4.96 12.38
CA SER A 2 15.15 6.38 12.70
C SER A 2 16.48 7.09 12.91
N SER A 3 16.77 8.10 12.11
CA SER A 3 17.96 8.94 12.24
C SER A 3 17.72 10.12 13.18
N THR A 4 18.78 10.74 13.71
CA THR A 4 18.68 12.01 14.47
C THR A 4 17.95 13.11 13.69
N ARG A 5 18.03 13.08 12.34
CA ARG A 5 17.27 13.99 11.48
C ARG A 5 15.76 13.79 11.57
N ASP A 6 15.30 12.55 11.71
CA ASP A 6 13.86 12.25 11.79
C ASP A 6 13.27 12.75 13.11
N LEU A 7 14.03 12.64 14.20
CA LEU A 7 13.71 13.24 15.50
C LEU A 7 13.61 14.78 15.41
N ILE A 8 14.59 15.43 14.78
CA ILE A 8 14.59 16.89 14.59
C ILE A 8 13.40 17.31 13.70
N ALA A 9 13.08 16.55 12.65
CA ALA A 9 11.95 16.81 11.77
C ALA A 9 10.61 16.70 12.52
N ALA A 10 10.44 15.67 13.35
CA ALA A 10 9.25 15.50 14.18
C ALA A 10 9.10 16.66 15.19
N LEU A 11 10.17 17.04 15.89
CA LEU A 11 10.14 18.19 16.81
C LEU A 11 9.75 19.50 16.12
N LYS A 12 10.24 19.75 14.90
CA LYS A 12 9.82 20.92 14.10
C LYS A 12 8.34 20.91 13.77
N ALA A 13 7.80 19.74 13.42
CA ALA A 13 6.39 19.58 13.13
C ALA A 13 5.53 19.87 14.38
N GLU A 14 5.96 19.39 15.55
CA GLU A 14 5.28 19.65 16.82
C GLU A 14 5.30 21.12 17.24
N LEU A 15 6.45 21.78 17.13
CA LEU A 15 6.55 23.22 17.40
C LEU A 15 5.59 24.02 16.51
N LYS A 16 5.50 23.65 15.23
CA LYS A 16 4.57 24.28 14.29
C LYS A 16 3.10 24.02 14.65
N LEU A 17 2.76 22.80 15.09
CA LEU A 17 1.40 22.43 15.51
C LEU A 17 0.99 23.15 16.80
N ALA A 18 1.91 23.28 17.75
CA ALA A 18 1.71 24.01 18.99
C ALA A 18 1.70 25.54 18.80
N GLY A 19 1.99 26.03 17.58
CA GLY A 19 2.09 27.46 17.28
C GLY A 19 3.30 28.15 17.90
N ILE A 20 4.29 27.38 18.38
CA ILE A 20 5.47 27.90 19.08
C ILE A 20 6.53 28.28 18.06
N THR A 21 6.89 29.56 18.06
CA THR A 21 7.96 30.10 17.23
C THR A 21 9.33 29.82 17.83
N TYR A 22 10.39 29.88 17.02
CA TYR A 22 11.76 29.75 17.56
C TYR A 22 12.13 30.90 18.51
N ALA A 23 11.51 32.07 18.38
CA ALA A 23 11.71 33.19 19.31
C ALA A 23 11.11 32.88 20.69
N GLU A 24 9.89 32.34 20.74
CA GLU A 24 9.25 31.91 21.98
C GLU A 24 9.98 30.71 22.60
N LEU A 25 10.40 29.74 21.79
CA LEU A 25 11.20 28.62 22.27
C LEU A 25 12.53 29.09 22.87
N ALA A 26 13.18 30.09 22.25
CA ALA A 26 14.42 30.67 22.77
C ALA A 26 14.22 31.31 24.15
N GLN A 27 13.10 31.99 24.39
CA GLN A 27 12.75 32.54 25.70
C GLN A 27 12.54 31.43 26.75
N HIS A 28 11.86 30.34 26.39
CA HIS A 28 11.65 29.22 27.30
C HIS A 28 12.93 28.44 27.65
N LEU A 29 13.91 28.44 26.75
CA LEU A 29 15.18 27.73 26.92
C LEU A 29 16.31 28.61 27.48
N ASP A 30 16.06 29.90 27.73
CA ASP A 30 17.06 30.91 28.11
C ASP A 30 18.25 30.95 27.12
N LEU A 31 17.92 30.97 25.82
CA LEU A 31 18.89 30.94 24.72
C LEU A 31 18.64 32.10 23.74
N ALA A 32 19.67 32.44 22.97
CA ALA A 32 19.49 33.29 21.80
C ALA A 32 18.74 32.52 20.69
N GLU A 33 17.84 33.20 19.97
CA GLU A 33 17.10 32.63 18.84
C GLU A 33 18.04 32.04 17.76
N SER A 34 19.20 32.67 17.55
CA SER A 34 20.24 32.19 16.63
C SER A 34 20.85 30.85 17.06
N SER A 35 20.90 30.56 18.37
CA SER A 35 21.34 29.26 18.89
C SER A 35 20.27 28.20 18.68
N VAL A 36 18.99 28.52 18.91
CA VAL A 36 17.88 27.60 18.60
C VAL A 36 17.84 27.26 17.11
N LYS A 37 18.01 28.25 16.21
CA LYS A 37 18.07 28.00 14.76
C LYS A 37 19.23 27.09 14.36
N ARG A 38 20.40 27.22 15.00
CA ARG A 38 21.55 26.32 14.77
C ARG A 38 21.28 24.90 15.25
N MET A 39 20.67 24.74 16.42
CA MET A 39 20.30 23.43 16.99
C MET A 39 19.33 22.67 16.08
N PHE A 40 18.38 23.37 15.46
CA PHE A 40 17.43 22.81 14.51
C PHE A 40 17.92 22.80 13.04
N ALA A 41 19.18 23.13 12.76
CA ALA A 41 19.74 23.09 11.41
C ALA A 41 19.97 21.64 10.93
N THR A 42 20.11 21.45 9.61
CA THR A 42 20.31 20.12 8.99
C THR A 42 21.60 19.40 9.43
N GLU A 43 22.58 20.17 9.91
CA GLU A 43 23.87 19.73 10.48
C GLU A 43 24.00 20.13 11.97
N GLY A 44 22.90 20.59 12.58
CA GLY A 44 22.88 20.96 13.99
C GLY A 44 22.99 19.74 14.89
N ASP A 45 23.82 19.84 15.92
CA ASP A 45 23.85 18.85 17.00
C ASP A 45 22.85 19.26 18.08
N LEU A 46 21.86 18.40 18.31
CA LEU A 46 20.81 18.60 19.31
C LEU A 46 21.02 17.54 20.41
N PRO A 47 21.77 17.88 21.48
CA PRO A 47 22.02 16.93 22.56
C PRO A 47 20.71 16.53 23.25
N LEU A 48 20.66 15.30 23.76
CA LEU A 48 19.48 14.72 24.43
C LEU A 48 18.92 15.62 25.55
N SER A 49 19.78 16.28 26.31
CA SER A 49 19.36 17.24 27.34
C SER A 49 18.53 18.39 26.78
N ARG A 50 18.85 18.88 25.57
CA ARG A 50 18.08 19.92 24.89
C ARG A 50 16.79 19.40 24.28
N ILE A 51 16.76 18.14 23.84
CA ILE A 51 15.52 17.49 23.42
C ILE A 51 14.53 17.46 24.58
N ASP A 52 14.98 17.06 25.78
CA ASP A 52 14.12 17.02 26.97
C ASP A 52 13.56 18.40 27.33
N GLU A 53 14.36 19.46 27.25
CA GLU A 53 13.88 20.82 27.51
C GLU A 53 12.81 21.27 26.50
N VAL A 54 13.01 20.97 25.20
CA VAL A 54 12.03 21.27 24.15
C VAL A 54 10.75 20.45 24.36
N LEU A 55 10.87 19.17 24.72
CA LEU A 55 9.74 18.29 25.01
C LEU A 55 8.92 18.78 26.21
N ARG A 56 9.56 19.33 27.25
CA ARG A 56 8.86 19.98 28.38
C ARG A 56 8.04 21.19 27.93
N VAL A 57 8.56 22.01 27.03
CA VAL A 57 7.82 23.15 26.45
C VAL A 57 6.62 22.66 25.64
N LEU A 58 6.79 21.58 24.89
CA LEU A 58 5.73 20.92 24.11
C LEU A 58 4.76 20.08 24.97
N LYS A 59 5.00 19.94 26.28
CA LYS A 59 4.24 19.06 27.19
C LYS A 59 4.11 17.64 26.67
N MET A 60 5.20 17.13 26.12
CA MET A 60 5.30 15.83 25.47
C MET A 60 6.44 15.04 26.11
N ASP A 61 6.34 13.71 26.09
CA ASP A 61 7.45 12.86 26.52
C ASP A 61 8.21 12.25 25.33
N PHE A 62 9.35 11.61 25.63
CA PHE A 62 10.18 11.01 24.59
C PHE A 62 9.51 9.79 23.92
N ALA A 63 8.63 9.08 24.64
CA ALA A 63 7.93 7.91 24.10
C ALA A 63 6.90 8.32 23.04
N ASP A 64 6.19 9.43 23.26
CA ASP A 64 5.30 10.03 22.30
C ASP A 64 6.07 10.53 21.07
N LEU A 65 7.26 11.12 21.27
CA LEU A 65 8.07 11.63 20.15
C LEU A 65 8.55 10.47 19.28
N ALA A 66 9.05 9.40 19.90
CA ALA A 66 9.46 8.18 19.21
C ALA A 66 8.30 7.55 18.43
N ARG A 67 7.09 7.53 19.01
CA ARG A 67 5.88 7.02 18.35
C ARG A 67 5.53 7.85 17.12
N ARG A 68 5.58 9.18 17.22
CA ARG A 68 5.32 10.07 16.07
C ARG A 68 6.36 9.92 14.98
N VAL A 69 7.64 9.73 15.30
CA VAL A 69 8.67 9.44 14.30
C VAL A 69 8.40 8.11 13.60
N ALA A 70 7.96 7.09 14.34
CA ALA A 70 7.59 5.79 13.76
C ALA A 70 6.33 5.86 12.88
N ASP A 71 5.40 6.76 13.19
CA ASP A 71 4.14 6.94 12.44
C ASP A 71 4.28 7.96 11.29
N ALA A 72 5.23 8.89 11.37
CA ALA A 72 5.49 9.91 10.36
C ALA A 72 6.38 9.44 9.20
N GLN A 73 6.94 8.23 9.26
CA GLN A 73 7.56 7.65 8.07
C GLN A 73 6.49 7.52 6.98
N PRO A 74 6.66 8.16 5.81
CA PRO A 74 5.69 8.07 4.74
C PRO A 74 5.61 6.61 4.29
N LEU A 75 4.56 5.93 4.74
CA LEU A 75 4.24 4.58 4.31
C LEU A 75 4.15 4.59 2.77
N ARG A 76 4.82 3.65 2.11
CA ARG A 76 4.89 3.63 0.65
C ARG A 76 3.49 3.41 0.08
N ARG A 77 3.04 4.31 -0.78
CA ARG A 77 1.76 4.18 -1.50
C ARG A 77 1.84 3.17 -2.64
N GLU A 78 3.04 2.95 -3.17
CA GLU A 78 3.35 2.04 -4.27
C GLU A 78 4.75 1.43 -4.05
N LEU A 79 4.98 0.21 -4.56
CA LEU A 79 6.32 -0.35 -4.68
C LEU A 79 7.02 0.22 -5.91
N SER A 80 8.36 0.13 -5.98
CA SER A 80 9.07 0.37 -7.23
C SER A 80 8.81 -0.76 -8.23
N GLU A 81 9.05 -0.52 -9.51
CA GLU A 81 8.89 -1.55 -10.55
C GLU A 81 9.80 -2.76 -10.31
N GLU A 82 11.04 -2.53 -9.89
CA GLU A 82 11.98 -3.60 -9.53
C GLU A 82 11.48 -4.45 -8.36
N GLN A 83 10.85 -3.80 -7.37
CA GLN A 83 10.26 -4.47 -6.21
C GLN A 83 9.03 -5.30 -6.63
N GLU A 84 8.13 -4.75 -7.45
CA GLU A 84 7.00 -5.50 -8.01
C GLU A 84 7.47 -6.71 -8.84
N GLN A 85 8.51 -6.53 -9.66
CA GLN A 85 9.08 -7.63 -10.45
C GLN A 85 9.64 -8.73 -9.55
N ALA A 86 10.28 -8.39 -8.43
CA ALA A 86 10.78 -9.36 -7.47
C ALA A 86 9.65 -10.17 -6.81
N VAL A 87 8.53 -9.52 -6.48
CA VAL A 87 7.35 -10.18 -5.89
C VAL A 87 6.69 -11.13 -6.89
N VAL A 88 6.54 -10.71 -8.15
CA VAL A 88 5.84 -11.49 -9.21
C VAL A 88 6.62 -12.72 -9.67
N LYS A 89 7.96 -12.68 -9.61
CA LYS A 89 8.82 -13.80 -10.04
C LYS A 89 8.56 -15.09 -9.28
N ASN A 90 7.98 -15.03 -8.08
CA ASN A 90 7.63 -16.21 -7.30
C ASN A 90 6.15 -16.10 -6.84
N PRO A 91 5.24 -16.94 -7.37
CA PRO A 91 3.82 -16.93 -7.00
C PRO A 91 3.58 -17.07 -5.48
N LYS A 92 4.39 -17.87 -4.78
CA LYS A 92 4.30 -18.03 -3.32
C LYS A 92 4.70 -16.75 -2.57
N LEU A 93 5.65 -15.98 -3.10
CA LEU A 93 6.02 -14.67 -2.55
C LEU A 93 4.92 -13.63 -2.75
N LEU A 94 4.27 -13.63 -3.92
CA LEU A 94 3.10 -12.79 -4.18
C LEU A 94 1.93 -13.15 -3.27
N LEU A 95 1.65 -14.44 -3.08
CA LEU A 95 0.62 -14.91 -2.15
C LEU A 95 0.93 -14.47 -0.71
N MET A 96 2.17 -14.62 -0.24
CA MET A 96 2.60 -14.14 1.06
C MET A 96 2.40 -12.61 1.18
N ALA A 97 2.74 -11.84 0.15
CA ALA A 97 2.53 -10.38 0.14
C ALA A 97 1.04 -10.02 0.27
N ILE A 98 0.15 -10.73 -0.44
CA ILE A 98 -1.31 -10.54 -0.34
C ILE A 98 -1.82 -10.90 1.06
N CYS A 99 -1.38 -12.03 1.62
CA CYS A 99 -1.72 -12.43 2.98
C CYS A 99 -1.28 -11.38 4.01
N CYS A 100 -0.08 -10.82 3.84
CA CYS A 100 0.41 -9.72 4.67
C CYS A 100 -0.45 -8.45 4.56
N LEU A 101 -0.90 -8.08 3.35
CA LEU A 101 -1.82 -6.95 3.14
C LEU A 101 -3.16 -7.17 3.86
N SER A 102 -3.67 -8.41 3.84
CA SER A 102 -4.86 -8.83 4.59
C SER A 102 -4.61 -9.01 6.09
N GLN A 103 -3.39 -8.74 6.57
CA GLN A 103 -2.95 -8.83 7.97
C GLN A 103 -3.12 -10.23 8.59
N TRP A 104 -2.92 -11.29 7.81
CA TRP A 104 -3.00 -12.65 8.32
C TRP A 104 -1.82 -12.98 9.24
N PRO A 105 -2.04 -13.57 10.42
CA PRO A 105 -0.94 -14.08 11.24
C PRO A 105 -0.21 -15.19 10.49
N PHE A 106 1.11 -15.31 10.74
CA PHE A 106 1.96 -16.30 10.08
C PHE A 106 1.40 -17.73 10.16
N GLU A 107 0.91 -18.12 11.34
CA GLU A 107 0.30 -19.43 11.59
C GLU A 107 -0.92 -19.70 10.69
N GLN A 108 -1.74 -18.68 10.41
CA GLN A 108 -2.88 -18.82 9.50
C GLN A 108 -2.43 -19.05 8.06
N VAL A 109 -1.33 -18.41 7.62
CA VAL A 109 -0.82 -18.58 6.25
C VAL A 109 -0.34 -20.02 6.01
N ILE A 110 0.48 -20.55 6.92
CA ILE A 110 1.06 -21.90 6.80
C ILE A 110 0.03 -23.03 7.02
N THR A 111 -1.09 -22.74 7.68
CA THR A 111 -2.18 -23.72 7.85
C THR A 111 -3.19 -23.68 6.73
N THR A 112 -3.34 -22.55 6.04
CA THR A 112 -4.29 -22.37 4.93
C THR A 112 -3.67 -22.77 3.59
N TYR A 113 -2.38 -22.51 3.40
CA TYR A 113 -1.67 -22.72 2.14
C TYR A 113 -0.48 -23.66 2.31
N ASP A 114 -0.11 -24.35 1.24
CA ASP A 114 1.03 -25.27 1.20
C ASP A 114 2.37 -24.51 1.20
N PHE A 115 2.80 -24.15 2.41
CA PHE A 115 4.11 -23.58 2.69
C PHE A 115 4.85 -24.47 3.69
N ASP A 116 6.12 -24.76 3.39
CA ASP A 116 7.04 -25.21 4.42
C ASP A 116 7.37 -24.03 5.37
N GLU A 117 7.58 -24.31 6.65
CA GLU A 117 7.81 -23.28 7.66
C GLU A 117 9.07 -22.45 7.33
N ALA A 118 10.15 -23.12 6.91
CA ALA A 118 11.39 -22.47 6.50
C ALA A 118 11.20 -21.60 5.24
N GLU A 119 10.39 -22.09 4.28
CA GLU A 119 10.04 -21.36 3.06
C GLU A 119 9.24 -20.09 3.39
N ALA A 120 8.22 -20.19 4.24
CA ALA A 120 7.38 -19.06 4.64
C ALA A 120 8.18 -17.98 5.38
N ILE A 121 9.09 -18.38 6.29
CA ILE A 121 10.01 -17.45 6.97
C ILE A 121 10.94 -16.78 5.94
N GLY A 122 11.45 -17.55 4.97
CA GLY A 122 12.25 -17.03 3.86
C GLY A 122 11.50 -15.95 3.05
N HIS A 123 10.21 -16.16 2.80
CA HIS A 123 9.36 -15.19 2.11
C HIS A 123 9.12 -13.93 2.96
N LEU A 124 8.84 -14.05 4.25
CA LEU A 124 8.75 -12.89 5.14
C LEU A 124 10.04 -12.08 5.18
N ALA A 125 11.20 -12.74 5.28
CA ALA A 125 12.50 -12.08 5.24
C ALA A 125 12.80 -11.44 3.87
N HIS A 126 12.24 -11.97 2.78
CA HIS A 126 12.33 -11.35 1.46
C HIS A 126 11.45 -10.09 1.39
N LEU A 127 10.20 -10.16 1.86
CA LEU A 127 9.30 -9.01 1.91
C LEU A 127 9.84 -7.89 2.82
N ASP A 128 10.53 -8.23 3.90
CA ASP A 128 11.24 -7.30 4.77
C ASP A 128 12.35 -6.55 4.03
N ARG A 129 13.19 -7.28 3.28
CA ARG A 129 14.24 -6.68 2.42
C ARG A 129 13.68 -5.80 1.30
N LEU A 130 12.50 -6.12 0.78
CA LEU A 130 11.80 -5.29 -0.19
C LEU A 130 11.18 -4.03 0.43
N GLY A 131 11.20 -3.90 1.76
CA GLY A 131 10.57 -2.79 2.47
C GLY A 131 9.04 -2.83 2.39
N PHE A 132 8.47 -4.02 2.16
CA PHE A 132 7.03 -4.24 2.14
C PHE A 132 6.48 -4.42 3.57
N ILE A 133 7.23 -5.14 4.40
CA ILE A 133 6.99 -5.32 5.83
C ILE A 133 8.25 -4.99 6.63
N GLU A 134 8.07 -4.83 7.94
CA GLU A 134 9.11 -4.88 8.96
C GLU A 134 8.90 -6.20 9.73
N LEU A 135 9.85 -7.13 9.61
CA LEU A 135 9.81 -8.40 10.33
C LEU A 135 10.21 -8.21 11.80
N ARG A 136 9.45 -8.83 12.70
CA ARG A 136 9.61 -8.77 14.16
C ARG A 136 9.79 -10.17 14.74
N PRO A 137 10.28 -10.30 15.99
CA PRO A 137 10.41 -11.59 16.65
C PRO A 137 9.11 -12.38 16.65
N LEU A 138 9.23 -13.72 16.59
CA LEU A 138 8.10 -14.66 16.53
C LEU A 138 7.28 -14.56 15.23
N ASN A 139 7.93 -14.30 14.09
CA ASN A 139 7.30 -14.19 12.76
C ASN A 139 6.15 -13.18 12.70
N ARG A 140 6.16 -12.20 13.61
CA ARG A 140 5.25 -11.06 13.58
C ARG A 140 5.78 -10.06 12.58
N TYR A 141 4.90 -9.27 11.97
CA TYR A 141 5.32 -8.24 11.04
C TYR A 141 4.50 -6.96 11.21
N ARG A 142 5.07 -5.84 10.78
CA ARG A 142 4.37 -4.56 10.62
C ARG A 142 4.41 -4.18 9.14
N LEU A 143 3.28 -3.80 8.56
CA LEU A 143 3.24 -3.31 7.18
C LEU A 143 3.98 -1.97 7.06
N LEU A 144 4.87 -1.85 6.07
CA LEU A 144 5.56 -0.61 5.70
C LEU A 144 4.92 0.09 4.50
N VAL A 145 3.88 -0.52 3.94
CA VAL A 145 3.03 0.04 2.89
C VAL A 145 1.82 0.76 3.49
N ALA A 146 1.34 1.78 2.78
CA ALA A 146 0.21 2.59 3.24
C ALA A 146 -1.09 1.77 3.23
N LYS A 147 -2.08 2.16 4.04
CA LYS A 147 -3.42 1.56 3.98
C LYS A 147 -4.09 1.68 2.61
N THR A 148 -3.71 2.70 1.85
CA THR A 148 -4.16 2.93 0.47
C THR A 148 -3.16 2.38 -0.55
N PHE A 149 -2.38 1.36 -0.18
CA PHE A 149 -1.42 0.74 -1.08
C PHE A 149 -2.13 0.28 -2.36
N ARG A 150 -1.55 0.63 -3.50
CA ARG A 150 -2.03 0.19 -4.81
C ARG A 150 -0.85 -0.39 -5.56
N TRP A 151 -1.07 -1.51 -6.24
CA TRP A 151 -0.13 -1.98 -7.25
C TRP A 151 -0.07 -0.96 -8.38
N ARG A 152 1.12 -0.74 -8.94
CA ARG A 152 1.32 0.25 -10.00
C ARG A 152 0.42 -0.06 -11.19
N PRO A 153 -0.32 0.93 -11.73
CA PRO A 153 -1.05 0.74 -12.97
C PRO A 153 -0.11 0.31 -14.11
N GLY A 154 -0.35 -0.86 -14.70
CA GLY A 154 0.52 -1.44 -15.74
C GLY A 154 1.86 -1.98 -15.24
N GLY A 155 2.10 -2.02 -13.93
CA GLY A 155 3.28 -2.61 -13.31
C GLY A 155 3.30 -4.14 -13.41
N PRO A 156 4.43 -4.78 -13.06
CA PRO A 156 4.62 -6.22 -13.16
C PRO A 156 3.52 -7.05 -12.50
N VAL A 157 3.04 -6.62 -11.32
CA VAL A 157 1.98 -7.33 -10.59
C VAL A 157 0.65 -7.26 -11.34
N MET A 158 0.28 -6.07 -11.80
CA MET A 158 -0.94 -5.89 -12.60
C MET A 158 -0.88 -6.63 -13.94
N ARG A 159 0.32 -6.78 -14.53
CA ARG A 159 0.51 -7.57 -15.75
C ARG A 159 0.35 -9.06 -15.47
N PHE A 160 0.95 -9.56 -14.40
CA PHE A 160 0.79 -10.96 -13.98
C PHE A 160 -0.67 -11.31 -13.73
N PHE A 161 -1.41 -10.47 -12.98
CA PHE A 161 -2.86 -10.66 -12.79
C PHE A 161 -3.62 -10.63 -14.11
N ARG A 162 -3.24 -9.75 -15.05
CA ARG A 162 -3.87 -9.71 -16.37
C ARG A 162 -3.65 -10.98 -17.17
N GLU A 163 -2.45 -11.55 -17.12
CA GLU A 163 -2.06 -12.73 -17.89
C GLU A 163 -2.61 -14.03 -17.30
N HIS A 164 -2.74 -14.14 -15.97
CA HIS A 164 -3.02 -15.41 -15.30
C HIS A 164 -4.34 -15.44 -14.52
N ALA A 165 -4.88 -14.29 -14.11
CA ALA A 165 -6.04 -14.23 -13.22
C ALA A 165 -7.29 -13.64 -13.87
N VAL A 166 -7.18 -12.92 -14.99
CA VAL A 166 -8.36 -12.35 -15.66
C VAL A 166 -9.25 -13.45 -16.20
N ASP A 167 -8.67 -14.45 -16.87
CA ASP A 167 -9.47 -15.55 -17.42
C ASP A 167 -10.11 -16.36 -16.29
N ASP A 168 -9.35 -16.76 -15.26
CA ASP A 168 -9.85 -17.50 -14.09
C ASP A 168 -10.91 -16.73 -13.28
N TYR A 169 -10.70 -15.43 -13.02
CA TYR A 169 -11.63 -14.62 -12.23
C TYR A 169 -12.96 -14.33 -12.95
N PHE A 170 -12.95 -14.23 -14.29
CA PHE A 170 -14.15 -14.01 -15.09
C PHE A 170 -14.75 -15.32 -15.64
N ASP A 171 -14.10 -16.47 -15.44
CA ASP A 171 -14.63 -17.82 -15.73
C ASP A 171 -15.53 -18.32 -14.58
N CYS A 172 -16.37 -17.43 -14.05
CA CYS A 172 -17.42 -17.76 -13.10
C CYS A 172 -18.67 -16.90 -13.38
N ASP A 173 -19.84 -17.39 -12.95
CA ASP A 173 -21.12 -16.72 -13.18
C ASP A 173 -21.41 -15.58 -12.17
N PHE A 174 -20.51 -15.37 -11.18
CA PHE A 174 -20.67 -14.41 -10.08
C PHE A 174 -22.01 -14.53 -9.35
N ASP A 175 -22.50 -15.76 -9.16
CA ASP A 175 -23.79 -16.09 -8.54
C ASP A 175 -23.67 -16.44 -7.05
N GLY A 176 -22.45 -16.40 -6.48
CA GLY A 176 -22.20 -16.61 -5.06
C GLY A 176 -22.73 -15.50 -4.15
N GLU A 177 -22.86 -15.81 -2.86
CA GLU A 177 -23.37 -14.86 -1.86
C GLU A 177 -22.42 -13.66 -1.69
N GLY A 178 -22.87 -12.49 -2.15
CA GLY A 178 -22.09 -11.24 -2.15
C GLY A 178 -21.29 -11.01 -3.44
N GLU A 179 -21.29 -11.97 -4.36
CA GLU A 179 -20.71 -11.82 -5.69
C GLU A 179 -21.70 -11.08 -6.60
N ARG A 180 -21.15 -10.25 -7.49
CA ARG A 180 -21.95 -9.52 -8.46
C ARG A 180 -21.06 -9.02 -9.61
N LEU A 181 -21.42 -9.37 -10.85
CA LEU A 181 -20.87 -8.77 -12.05
C LEU A 181 -21.89 -7.82 -12.69
N MET A 182 -21.50 -6.57 -12.93
CA MET A 182 -22.36 -5.59 -13.61
C MET A 182 -21.60 -4.91 -14.74
N VAL A 183 -22.15 -4.98 -15.95
CA VAL A 183 -21.65 -4.24 -17.11
C VAL A 183 -22.67 -3.17 -17.47
N VAL A 184 -22.26 -1.90 -17.38
CA VAL A 184 -23.11 -0.75 -17.72
C VAL A 184 -22.49 -0.02 -18.90
N HIS A 185 -23.27 0.15 -19.97
CA HIS A 185 -22.87 0.93 -21.14
C HIS A 185 -23.43 2.35 -21.04
N GLY A 186 -22.60 3.35 -21.31
CA GLY A 186 -23.03 4.74 -21.28
C GLY A 186 -21.97 5.71 -21.81
N GLN A 187 -22.40 6.92 -22.14
CA GLN A 187 -21.53 8.03 -22.51
C GLN A 187 -21.73 9.14 -21.47
N ILE A 188 -20.63 9.65 -20.91
CA ILE A 188 -20.65 10.77 -20.00
C ILE A 188 -19.61 11.81 -20.44
N GLY A 189 -19.86 13.08 -20.10
CA GLY A 189 -18.93 14.15 -20.43
C GLY A 189 -17.58 13.97 -19.73
N HIS A 190 -16.50 14.40 -20.39
CA HIS A 190 -15.12 14.31 -19.87
C HIS A 190 -14.94 14.97 -18.49
N ASN A 191 -15.74 15.97 -18.14
CA ASN A 191 -15.66 16.62 -16.82
C ASN A 191 -16.34 15.80 -15.72
N LEU A 192 -17.25 14.87 -16.09
CA LEU A 192 -18.01 14.06 -15.15
C LEU A 192 -17.31 12.73 -14.83
N ILE A 193 -16.45 12.22 -15.72
CA ILE A 193 -15.70 10.97 -15.48
C ILE A 193 -14.72 11.11 -14.32
N THR A 194 -14.08 12.27 -14.15
CA THR A 194 -13.16 12.52 -13.03
C THR A 194 -13.89 12.47 -11.69
N ALA A 195 -14.99 13.22 -11.55
CA ALA A 195 -15.81 13.20 -10.34
C ALA A 195 -16.47 11.83 -10.09
N PHE A 196 -16.73 11.05 -11.14
CA PHE A 196 -17.21 9.67 -11.02
C PHE A 196 -16.11 8.73 -10.51
N ASN A 197 -14.89 8.82 -11.04
CA ASN A 197 -13.75 8.05 -10.56
C ASN A 197 -13.45 8.35 -9.08
N GLU A 198 -13.53 9.60 -8.64
CA GLU A 198 -13.38 9.97 -7.22
C GLU A 198 -14.44 9.31 -6.31
N ARG A 199 -15.66 9.05 -6.82
CA ARG A 199 -16.68 8.29 -6.08
C ARG A 199 -16.33 6.81 -6.01
N LEU A 200 -15.85 6.24 -7.11
CA LEU A 200 -15.40 4.84 -7.11
C LEU A 200 -14.22 4.61 -6.17
N GLU A 201 -13.29 5.57 -6.11
CA GLU A 201 -12.19 5.52 -5.14
C GLU A 201 -12.68 5.54 -3.69
N ARG A 202 -13.72 6.33 -3.39
CA ARG A 202 -14.36 6.32 -2.07
C ARG A 202 -14.97 4.96 -1.74
N VAL A 203 -15.66 4.33 -2.70
CA VAL A 203 -16.17 2.96 -2.53
C VAL A 203 -15.05 1.96 -2.24
N THR A 204 -13.91 2.07 -2.92
CA THR A 204 -12.73 1.22 -2.63
C THR A 204 -12.19 1.46 -1.22
N GLN A 205 -12.14 2.72 -0.78
CA GLN A 205 -11.71 3.07 0.58
C GLN A 205 -12.67 2.53 1.65
N ASP A 206 -13.98 2.61 1.40
CA ASP A 206 -15.01 2.10 2.30
C ASP A 206 -14.88 0.58 2.48
N PHE A 207 -14.69 -0.17 1.37
CA PHE A 207 -14.44 -1.61 1.43
C PHE A 207 -13.18 -1.95 2.25
N ALA A 208 -12.08 -1.21 2.05
CA ALA A 208 -10.85 -1.41 2.81
C ALA A 208 -11.05 -1.12 4.32
N GLN A 209 -11.85 -0.12 4.68
CA GLN A 209 -12.18 0.18 6.08
C GLN A 209 -13.04 -0.91 6.71
N GLN A 210 -14.04 -1.42 5.99
CA GLN A 210 -14.89 -2.53 6.44
C GLN A 210 -14.07 -3.81 6.66
N HIS A 211 -13.21 -4.16 5.70
CA HIS A 211 -12.29 -5.29 5.84
C HIS A 211 -11.48 -5.21 7.14
N LEU A 212 -10.93 -4.03 7.49
CA LEU A 212 -10.19 -3.82 8.73
C LEU A 212 -11.07 -3.91 9.99
N ALA A 213 -12.30 -3.38 9.93
CA ALA A 213 -13.23 -3.47 11.06
C ALA A 213 -13.58 -4.93 11.37
N ASP A 214 -13.82 -5.71 10.31
CA ASP A 214 -14.22 -7.11 10.39
C ASP A 214 -13.06 -8.05 10.73
N GLN A 215 -11.80 -7.59 10.72
CA GLN A 215 -10.67 -8.41 11.18
C GLN A 215 -10.80 -8.90 12.63
N ARG A 216 -11.62 -8.24 13.45
CA ARG A 216 -11.91 -8.64 14.83
C ARG A 216 -12.94 -9.77 14.94
N LEU A 217 -13.65 -10.07 13.85
CA LEU A 217 -14.66 -11.13 13.83
C LEU A 217 -14.01 -12.52 13.81
N PRO A 218 -14.69 -13.54 14.36
CA PRO A 218 -14.29 -14.93 14.23
C PRO A 218 -14.09 -15.35 12.75
N PRO A 219 -13.14 -16.25 12.44
CA PRO A 219 -12.87 -16.70 11.07
C PRO A 219 -14.10 -17.26 10.34
N ASP A 220 -14.99 -17.94 11.04
CA ASP A 220 -16.25 -18.53 10.55
C ASP A 220 -17.28 -17.49 10.10
N GLN A 221 -17.10 -16.22 10.48
CA GLN A 221 -17.97 -15.10 10.09
C GLN A 221 -17.36 -14.22 9.00
N ARG A 222 -16.26 -14.67 8.38
CA ARG A 222 -15.55 -13.91 7.34
C ARG A 222 -15.41 -14.76 6.09
N ARG A 223 -15.68 -14.17 4.94
CA ARG A 223 -15.40 -14.77 3.63
C ARG A 223 -14.38 -13.94 2.86
N PRO A 224 -13.53 -14.58 2.04
CA PRO A 224 -12.61 -13.86 1.17
C PRO A 224 -13.42 -13.20 0.05
N TYR A 225 -13.41 -11.87 0.01
CA TYR A 225 -13.99 -11.09 -1.08
C TYR A 225 -12.89 -10.28 -1.76
N THR A 226 -12.86 -10.33 -3.09
CA THR A 226 -11.97 -9.51 -3.92
C THR A 226 -12.83 -8.51 -4.68
N LEU A 227 -12.54 -7.22 -4.52
CA LEU A 227 -13.25 -6.15 -5.22
C LEU A 227 -12.43 -5.65 -6.41
N VAL A 228 -12.95 -5.87 -7.63
CA VAL A 228 -12.39 -5.33 -8.87
C VAL A 228 -13.30 -4.24 -9.40
N ILE A 229 -12.79 -3.02 -9.52
CA ILE A 229 -13.49 -1.89 -10.15
C ILE A 229 -12.66 -1.44 -11.35
N ALA A 230 -13.26 -1.45 -12.54
CA ALA A 230 -12.62 -0.97 -13.75
C ALA A 230 -13.54 -0.03 -14.53
N VAL A 231 -12.99 1.09 -14.99
CA VAL A 231 -13.68 2.01 -15.90
C VAL A 231 -12.75 2.31 -17.06
N ARG A 232 -13.24 2.11 -18.28
CA ARG A 232 -12.47 2.36 -19.50
C ARG A 232 -13.39 2.91 -20.58
N SER A 233 -12.90 3.92 -21.31
CA SER A 233 -13.45 4.25 -22.63
C SER A 233 -13.02 3.15 -23.60
N TRP A 234 -13.96 2.26 -23.92
CA TRP A 234 -13.68 1.07 -24.71
C TRP A 234 -14.87 0.74 -25.61
N LEU A 235 -14.54 0.21 -26.78
CA LEU A 235 -15.49 -0.37 -27.70
C LEU A 235 -15.07 -1.82 -27.92
N PHE A 236 -16.00 -2.75 -27.74
CA PHE A 236 -15.73 -4.17 -27.90
C PHE A 236 -15.11 -4.44 -29.27
N GLY A 237 -14.02 -5.21 -29.32
CA GLY A 237 -13.20 -5.41 -30.53
C GLY A 237 -14.02 -5.76 -31.78
N PRO A 238 -14.93 -6.75 -31.72
CA PRO A 238 -15.84 -7.06 -32.80
C PRO A 238 -16.75 -5.89 -33.22
N PHE A 239 -17.18 -5.03 -32.31
CA PHE A 239 -17.99 -3.85 -32.61
C PHE A 239 -17.18 -2.66 -33.13
N ALA A 240 -15.91 -2.56 -32.71
CA ALA A 240 -14.98 -1.57 -33.25
C ALA A 240 -14.67 -1.82 -34.74
N ALA A 241 -14.63 -3.09 -35.16
CA ALA A 241 -14.47 -3.48 -36.56
C ALA A 241 -15.67 -3.08 -37.45
N LEU A 242 -16.83 -2.82 -36.86
CA LEU A 242 -18.07 -2.42 -37.56
C LEU A 242 -18.23 -0.90 -37.67
N ARG A 243 -17.26 -0.11 -37.19
CA ARG A 243 -17.36 1.35 -37.16
C ARG A 243 -17.15 1.92 -38.57
N ARG A 244 -18.12 2.72 -39.02
CA ARG A 244 -18.20 3.22 -40.41
C ARG A 244 -17.07 4.20 -40.79
N ASP A 245 -16.43 4.84 -39.82
CA ASP A 245 -15.20 5.64 -39.96
C ASP A 245 -14.45 5.73 -38.61
N ALA A 246 -13.20 5.28 -38.60
CA ALA A 246 -12.27 5.49 -37.49
C ALA A 246 -10.82 5.35 -37.96
N ALA A 247 -10.03 6.42 -37.85
CA ALA A 247 -8.61 6.24 -37.59
C ALA A 247 -8.49 5.25 -36.43
N ALA A 248 -7.76 4.16 -36.66
CA ALA A 248 -7.63 3.07 -35.72
C ALA A 248 -7.25 3.63 -34.34
N PRO A 249 -7.96 3.29 -33.25
CA PRO A 249 -7.40 3.51 -31.93
C PRO A 249 -6.06 2.78 -31.89
N ALA A 250 -5.03 3.41 -31.32
CA ALA A 250 -3.73 2.79 -31.13
C ALA A 250 -3.94 1.40 -30.52
N ARG A 251 -3.70 0.37 -31.34
CA ARG A 251 -3.79 -1.02 -30.91
C ARG A 251 -2.79 -1.18 -29.78
N ALA A 252 -3.26 -1.44 -28.56
CA ALA A 252 -2.48 -2.29 -27.68
C ALA A 252 -2.48 -3.65 -28.37
N GLU A 253 -1.30 -4.16 -28.71
CA GLU A 253 -1.14 -5.46 -29.35
C GLU A 253 -1.97 -6.52 -28.61
N PRO A 254 -2.69 -7.39 -29.33
CA PRO A 254 -3.31 -8.54 -28.70
C PRO A 254 -2.19 -9.38 -28.08
N ALA A 255 -2.32 -9.68 -26.79
CA ALA A 255 -1.49 -10.69 -26.17
C ALA A 255 -1.63 -11.98 -27.00
N VAL A 256 -0.50 -12.49 -27.46
CA VAL A 256 -0.40 -13.78 -28.15
C VAL A 256 -1.10 -14.82 -27.26
N PRO A 257 -1.95 -15.71 -27.79
CA PRO A 257 -2.51 -16.78 -27.00
C PRO A 257 -1.35 -17.60 -26.43
N HIS A 258 -1.17 -17.56 -25.11
CA HIS A 258 -0.24 -18.45 -24.44
C HIS A 258 -0.83 -19.86 -24.53
N GLU A 259 -0.20 -20.70 -25.36
CA GLU A 259 -0.38 -22.15 -25.31
C GLU A 259 -0.15 -22.62 -23.86
N PRO A 260 -1.02 -23.49 -23.30
CA PRO A 260 -0.84 -23.98 -21.95
C PRO A 260 0.49 -24.72 -21.83
N PRO A 261 1.26 -24.54 -20.73
CA PRO A 261 2.50 -25.25 -20.56
C PRO A 261 2.23 -26.76 -20.48
N SER A 262 2.93 -27.49 -21.35
CA SER A 262 2.95 -28.95 -21.41
C SER A 262 3.25 -29.57 -20.03
N PRO A 263 2.57 -30.66 -19.63
CA PRO A 263 2.75 -31.24 -18.31
C PRO A 263 4.19 -31.74 -18.11
N LEU A 264 4.81 -31.33 -16.99
CA LEU A 264 6.15 -31.76 -16.58
C LEU A 264 6.25 -33.30 -16.53
N PRO A 265 7.37 -33.89 -16.97
CA PRO A 265 7.59 -35.32 -16.84
C PRO A 265 7.75 -35.72 -15.36
N ARG A 266 7.20 -36.90 -15.03
CA ARG A 266 7.13 -37.53 -13.71
C ARG A 266 8.48 -37.70 -13.01
#